data_AF-A0AAD7XGE3-F1
#
_entry.id   AF-A0AAD7XGE3-F1
#
_cell.length_a   1.000
_cell.length_b   1.000
_cell.length_c   1.000
_cell.angle_alpha   90.00
_cell.angle_beta   90.00
_cell.angle_gamma   90.00
#
_symmetry.space_group_name_H-M   'P 1'
#
loop_
_entity.id
_entity.type
_entity.pdbx_description
1 polymer ?
#
loop_
_entity_poly.entity_id
_entity_poly.type
_entity_poly.pdbx_seq_one_letter_code
_entity_poly.pdbx_strand_id
1 'polypeptide(L)'
;MFFFLLLFGPWCRRVVARHVNGTRRLSARGLPEDTESIDPRKTGETVAILIPIRSTNERRQKRLCSLLLSFEGWPRAQMQVAMLVSHDSIVLVREVSQSLRSAGLGAVRIIHEPELGSRDATTEGARHRFGAQRDRRAVIARARNYLASHALCHQKVDWVCWLDSDLLEVPSTLLVDLRKSDVSLVVPACYCSGRDACGRQIYDRNSWQDTPEAREEVRRLERSGRVDDDTIIVRGYGHYRHDGHVLAIQAAPLFLDDLKRNTPLETPLVPLDGVGATAIFLRASLHYQGLIFPPFAVNHAIESEGLAQIALKMGVQPYGRIDIAIKHA
;
A
#
# COMPACT_ATOMS: atom_id res chain seq x y z
N MET A 1 8.61 -42.06 25.01
CA MET A 1 8.91 -40.79 25.67
C MET A 1 7.74 -39.84 25.38
N PHE A 2 6.59 -40.15 25.96
CA PHE A 2 6.01 -39.48 27.15
C PHE A 2 5.76 -37.98 26.95
N PHE A 3 4.47 -37.65 26.76
CA PHE A 3 3.73 -36.56 27.41
C PHE A 3 4.50 -35.27 27.67
N PHE A 4 4.14 -34.18 26.96
CA PHE A 4 3.94 -32.86 27.58
C PHE A 4 3.09 -31.97 26.65
N LEU A 5 2.30 -31.09 27.26
CA LEU A 5 1.40 -30.07 26.67
C LEU A 5 -0.04 -30.48 26.30
N LEU A 6 -0.73 -31.08 27.28
CA LEU A 6 -2.13 -30.76 27.59
C LEU A 6 -2.15 -29.59 28.58
N LEU A 7 -2.03 -28.34 28.12
CA LEU A 7 -2.38 -27.14 28.91
C LEU A 7 -2.76 -25.96 27.99
N PHE A 8 -3.83 -26.09 27.21
CA PHE A 8 -4.58 -24.93 26.73
C PHE A 8 -6.07 -25.23 26.84
N GLY A 9 -6.72 -24.61 27.83
CA GLY A 9 -8.15 -24.76 28.09
C GLY A 9 -9.04 -24.24 26.94
N PRO A 10 -10.37 -24.43 27.04
CA PRO A 10 -11.34 -24.14 25.97
C PRO A 10 -11.44 -22.66 25.55
N TRP A 11 -10.66 -21.77 26.16
CA TRP A 11 -10.65 -20.33 25.89
C TRP A 11 -9.84 -19.96 24.63
N CYS A 12 -8.83 -20.76 24.26
CA CYS A 12 -7.96 -20.47 23.10
C CYS A 12 -8.56 -20.85 21.73
N ARG A 13 -9.72 -21.51 21.68
CA ARG A 13 -10.43 -21.80 20.41
C ARG A 13 -11.54 -20.78 20.07
N ARG A 14 -11.79 -19.77 20.92
CA ARG A 14 -12.84 -18.75 20.68
C ARG A 14 -12.33 -17.41 20.13
N VAL A 15 -11.02 -17.19 20.08
CA VAL A 15 -10.43 -15.90 19.64
C VAL A 15 -9.85 -15.95 18.21
N VAL A 16 -9.74 -17.13 17.59
CA VAL A 16 -9.15 -17.28 16.24
C VAL A 16 -10.21 -17.56 15.14
N ALA A 17 -11.51 -17.61 15.48
CA ALA A 17 -12.57 -18.02 14.53
C ALA A 17 -13.78 -17.07 14.47
N ARG A 18 -13.60 -15.76 14.74
CA ARG A 18 -14.71 -14.78 14.67
C ARG A 18 -14.63 -13.72 13.57
N HIS A 19 -13.66 -13.77 12.67
CA HIS A 19 -13.47 -12.73 11.64
C HIS A 19 -13.31 -13.24 10.20
N VAL A 20 -13.66 -14.50 9.93
CA VAL A 20 -13.79 -15.00 8.57
C VAL A 20 -15.26 -15.26 8.30
N ASN A 21 -15.85 -14.36 7.50
CA ASN A 21 -17.12 -14.49 6.78
C ASN A 21 -18.38 -14.78 7.62
N GLY A 22 -18.93 -13.73 8.24
CA GLY A 22 -20.38 -13.57 8.15
C GLY A 22 -20.68 -13.23 6.70
N THR A 23 -21.38 -14.10 5.96
CA THR A 23 -21.80 -13.88 4.57
C THR A 23 -22.72 -12.66 4.48
N ARG A 24 -22.13 -11.46 4.38
CA ARG A 24 -22.85 -10.24 4.04
C ARG A 24 -23.29 -10.34 2.59
N ARG A 25 -24.53 -9.92 2.30
CA ARG A 25 -24.98 -9.83 0.92
C ARG A 25 -24.16 -8.75 0.21
N LEU A 26 -23.55 -9.15 -0.90
CA LEU A 26 -22.92 -8.22 -1.81
C LEU A 26 -23.98 -7.75 -2.80
N SER A 27 -23.99 -6.45 -3.07
CA SER A 27 -24.75 -5.86 -4.15
C SER A 27 -24.29 -6.43 -5.50
N ALA A 28 -25.06 -6.18 -6.56
CA ALA A 28 -24.64 -6.45 -7.94
C ALA A 28 -23.28 -5.81 -8.31
N ARG A 29 -22.77 -4.90 -7.48
CA ARG A 29 -21.50 -4.20 -7.63
C ARG A 29 -20.30 -4.85 -6.93
N GLY A 30 -20.51 -5.98 -6.25
CA GLY A 30 -19.46 -6.61 -5.43
C GLY A 30 -19.10 -5.83 -4.16
N LEU A 31 -19.88 -4.81 -3.81
CA LEU A 31 -19.78 -4.05 -2.56
C LEU A 31 -20.87 -4.50 -1.58
N PRO A 32 -20.68 -4.41 -0.25
CA PRO A 32 -21.72 -4.74 0.73
C PRO A 32 -23.03 -3.95 0.49
N GLU A 33 -24.18 -4.62 0.58
CA GLU A 33 -25.49 -3.95 0.45
C GLU A 33 -25.78 -2.98 1.60
N ASP A 34 -25.36 -3.33 2.83
CA ASP A 34 -25.47 -2.48 4.01
C ASP A 34 -24.13 -1.80 4.33
N THR A 35 -23.89 -0.66 3.66
CA THR A 35 -22.70 0.17 3.92
C THR A 35 -22.81 1.00 5.21
N GLU A 36 -23.99 1.12 5.83
CA GLU A 36 -24.16 1.84 7.09
C GLU A 36 -23.53 1.08 8.26
N SER A 37 -23.61 -0.26 8.25
CA SER A 37 -22.99 -1.12 9.28
C SER A 37 -21.46 -1.10 9.30
N ILE A 38 -20.82 -0.49 8.29
CA ILE A 38 -19.37 -0.32 8.17
C ILE A 38 -18.96 1.15 8.11
N ASP A 39 -19.88 2.07 8.39
CA ASP A 39 -19.59 3.49 8.50
C ASP A 39 -18.67 3.74 9.70
N PRO A 40 -17.44 4.26 9.50
CA PRO A 40 -16.50 4.54 10.58
C PRO A 40 -17.09 5.38 11.72
N ARG A 41 -18.04 6.26 11.41
CA ARG A 41 -18.73 7.11 12.40
C ARG A 41 -19.59 6.30 13.37
N LYS A 42 -20.06 5.12 12.96
CA LYS A 42 -20.90 4.23 13.76
C LYS A 42 -20.09 3.09 14.39
N THR A 43 -19.08 2.59 13.70
CA THR A 43 -18.28 1.45 14.17
C THR A 43 -17.30 1.84 15.27
N GLY A 44 -16.88 3.11 15.33
CA GLY A 44 -15.86 3.56 16.26
C GLY A 44 -14.44 3.11 15.88
N GLU A 45 -14.27 2.59 14.66
CA GLU A 45 -13.00 2.12 14.14
C GLU A 45 -11.97 3.25 14.08
N THR A 46 -10.71 2.91 14.31
CA THR A 46 -9.58 3.82 14.26
C THR A 46 -8.73 3.59 13.01
N VAL A 47 -8.14 4.66 12.48
CA VAL A 47 -7.28 4.62 11.29
C VAL A 47 -5.94 5.32 11.55
N ALA A 48 -4.85 4.66 11.18
CA ALA A 48 -3.52 5.27 11.14
C ALA A 48 -3.10 5.55 9.69
N ILE A 49 -2.80 6.82 9.40
CA ILE A 49 -2.28 7.27 8.12
C ILE A 49 -0.76 7.34 8.22
N LEU A 50 -0.07 6.53 7.41
CA LEU A 50 1.38 6.36 7.45
C LEU A 50 2.02 6.96 6.19
N ILE A 51 2.91 7.94 6.40
CA ILE A 51 3.43 8.78 5.32
C ILE A 51 4.97 8.86 5.40
N PRO A 52 5.71 8.22 4.47
CA PRO A 52 7.13 8.48 4.32
C PRO A 52 7.37 9.84 3.63
N ILE A 53 8.24 10.67 4.21
CA ILE A 53 8.57 12.03 3.74
C ILE A 53 10.09 12.17 3.57
N ARG A 54 10.52 12.26 2.31
CA ARG A 54 11.90 12.57 1.91
C ARG A 54 11.97 13.79 1.01
N SER A 55 12.99 14.63 1.21
CA SER A 55 13.32 15.78 0.36
C SER A 55 12.10 16.60 -0.05
N THR A 56 11.34 17.05 0.96
CA THR A 56 10.10 17.79 0.76
C THR A 56 10.35 19.29 0.58
N ASN A 57 9.28 20.04 0.27
CA ASN A 57 9.30 21.50 0.21
C ASN A 57 8.00 22.08 0.78
N GLU A 58 8.00 23.39 1.01
CA GLU A 58 6.88 24.11 1.63
C GLU A 58 5.55 23.89 0.88
N ARG A 59 5.58 23.93 -0.45
CA ARG A 59 4.40 23.70 -1.30
C ARG A 59 3.83 22.30 -1.10
N ARG A 60 4.68 21.26 -1.09
CA ARG A 60 4.28 19.87 -0.84
C ARG A 60 3.69 19.70 0.55
N GLN A 61 4.30 20.30 1.58
CA GLN A 61 3.83 20.18 2.97
C GLN A 61 2.51 20.91 3.21
N LYS A 62 2.34 22.13 2.68
CA LYS A 62 1.05 22.85 2.74
C LYS A 62 -0.06 22.03 2.09
N ARG A 63 0.22 21.44 0.91
CA ARG A 63 -0.75 20.59 0.21
C ARG A 63 -1.07 19.32 0.99
N LEU A 64 -0.06 18.64 1.52
CA LEU A 64 -0.25 17.45 2.35
C LEU A 64 -1.12 17.76 3.58
N CYS A 65 -0.85 18.88 4.27
CA CYS A 65 -1.66 19.33 5.39
C CYS A 65 -3.12 19.53 4.98
N SER A 66 -3.37 20.28 3.90
CA SER A 66 -4.74 20.51 3.39
C SER A 66 -5.45 19.20 3.02
N LEU A 67 -4.76 18.26 2.37
CA LEU A 67 -5.32 16.94 2.01
C LEU A 67 -5.70 16.13 3.25
N LEU A 68 -4.83 16.09 4.26
CA LEU A 68 -5.11 15.36 5.50
C LEU A 68 -6.26 15.99 6.29
N LEU A 69 -6.35 17.32 6.29
CA LEU A 69 -7.42 18.05 6.95
C LEU A 69 -8.74 18.00 6.18
N SER A 70 -8.73 17.69 4.88
CA SER A 70 -9.92 17.55 4.06
C SER A 70 -10.59 16.20 4.16
N PHE A 71 -10.00 15.19 4.82
CA PHE A 71 -10.65 13.88 4.93
C PHE A 71 -11.97 13.97 5.71
N GLU A 72 -13.01 13.39 5.12
CA GLU A 72 -14.39 13.40 5.59
C GLU A 72 -14.86 11.99 5.97
N GLY A 73 -15.87 11.93 6.83
CA GLY A 73 -16.54 10.68 7.21
C GLY A 73 -15.74 9.75 8.13
N TRP A 74 -14.56 10.17 8.60
CA TRP A 74 -13.87 9.57 9.75
C TRP A 74 -13.70 10.63 10.85
N PRO A 75 -14.17 10.39 12.09
CA PRO A 75 -13.96 11.33 13.20
C PRO A 75 -12.47 11.61 13.43
N ARG A 76 -12.09 12.89 13.53
CA ARG A 76 -10.68 13.30 13.69
C ARG A 76 -10.00 12.65 14.90
N ALA A 77 -10.74 12.50 16.01
CA ALA A 77 -10.24 11.84 17.22
C ALA A 77 -9.89 10.34 17.02
N GLN A 78 -10.41 9.70 15.98
CA GLN A 78 -10.11 8.30 15.60
C GLN A 78 -9.04 8.20 14.51
N MET A 79 -8.58 9.35 14.00
CA MET A 79 -7.52 9.42 12.99
C MET A 79 -6.18 9.68 13.65
N GLN A 80 -5.18 8.88 13.27
CA GLN A 80 -3.79 9.05 13.66
C GLN A 80 -2.96 9.30 12.41
N VAL A 81 -1.95 10.16 12.51
CA VAL A 81 -0.98 10.40 11.43
C VAL A 81 0.41 10.11 11.96
N ALA A 82 1.17 9.25 11.29
CA ALA A 82 2.57 9.05 11.57
C ALA A 82 3.39 9.31 10.31
N MET A 83 4.38 10.19 10.44
CA MET A 83 5.24 10.63 9.35
C MET A 83 6.67 10.18 9.62
N LEU A 84 7.27 9.43 8.69
CA LEU A 84 8.70 9.13 8.71
C LEU A 84 9.44 10.23 7.97
N VAL A 85 10.31 10.96 8.64
CA VAL A 85 10.86 12.22 8.14
C VAL A 85 12.37 12.17 8.09
N SER A 86 12.90 12.40 6.89
CA SER A 86 14.31 12.66 6.62
C SER A 86 14.81 13.93 7.33
N HIS A 87 16.11 13.98 7.64
CA HIS A 87 16.71 15.07 8.41
C HIS A 87 16.50 16.46 7.78
N ASP A 88 16.58 16.56 6.45
CA ASP A 88 16.39 17.79 5.67
C ASP A 88 14.93 18.29 5.66
N SER A 89 13.97 17.42 5.94
CA SER A 89 12.53 17.71 5.86
C SER A 89 11.88 18.03 7.21
N ILE A 90 12.61 17.88 8.33
CA ILE A 90 12.03 17.92 9.69
C ILE A 90 11.38 19.26 10.04
N VAL A 91 12.00 20.37 9.64
CA VAL A 91 11.53 21.72 9.99
C VAL A 91 10.16 21.96 9.38
N LEU A 92 10.00 21.64 8.09
CA LEU A 92 8.74 21.83 7.36
C LEU A 92 7.61 20.93 7.88
N VAL A 93 7.94 19.71 8.32
CA VAL A 93 6.91 18.77 8.83
C VAL A 93 6.40 19.15 10.24
N ARG A 94 7.18 19.90 11.03
CA ARG A 94 6.73 20.36 12.36
C ARG A 94 5.49 21.23 12.31
N GLU A 95 5.43 22.16 11.36
CA GLU A 95 4.27 23.05 11.16
C GLU A 95 3.01 22.27 10.76
N VAL A 96 3.16 21.30 9.86
CA VAL A 96 2.07 20.39 9.49
C VAL A 96 1.61 19.59 10.71
N SER A 97 2.53 19.04 11.49
CA SER A 97 2.17 18.28 12.69
C SER A 97 1.40 19.13 13.71
N GLN A 98 1.76 20.39 13.91
CA GLN A 98 1.05 21.29 14.82
C GLN A 98 -0.36 21.58 14.31
N SER A 99 -0.51 21.87 13.02
CA SER A 99 -1.80 22.13 12.38
C SER A 99 -2.76 20.94 12.53
N LEU A 100 -2.25 19.72 12.30
CA LEU A 100 -3.02 18.49 12.48
C LEU A 100 -3.46 18.27 13.94
N ARG A 101 -2.58 18.53 14.91
CA ARG A 101 -2.94 18.44 16.35
C ARG A 101 -4.01 19.46 16.74
N SER A 102 -3.85 20.71 16.32
CA SER A 102 -4.82 21.79 16.59
C SER A 102 -6.20 21.51 15.97
N ALA A 103 -6.24 20.77 14.87
CA ALA A 103 -7.49 20.32 14.26
C ALA A 103 -8.17 19.15 15.01
N GLY A 104 -7.58 18.62 16.09
CA GLY A 104 -8.18 17.58 16.91
C GLY A 104 -7.97 16.15 16.40
N LEU A 105 -6.88 15.89 15.64
CA LEU A 105 -6.51 14.52 15.31
C LEU A 105 -6.10 13.74 16.57
N GLY A 106 -6.53 12.48 16.67
CA GLY A 106 -6.32 11.64 17.86
C GLY A 106 -4.85 11.42 18.22
N ALA A 107 -3.99 11.28 17.21
CA ALA A 107 -2.55 11.32 17.42
C ALA A 107 -1.81 11.83 16.18
N VAL A 108 -0.71 12.55 16.39
CA VAL A 108 0.23 12.90 15.32
C VAL A 108 1.63 12.54 15.80
N ARG A 109 2.41 11.83 14.99
CA ARG A 109 3.77 11.41 15.33
C ARG A 109 4.72 11.75 14.20
N ILE A 110 5.87 12.32 14.56
CA ILE A 110 7.00 12.49 13.68
C ILE A 110 8.04 11.46 14.11
N ILE A 111 8.44 10.60 13.19
CA ILE A 111 9.46 9.58 13.40
C ILE A 111 10.66 9.98 12.55
N HIS A 112 11.82 10.06 13.17
CA HIS A 112 13.06 10.37 12.44
C HIS A 112 13.50 9.15 11.65
N GLU A 113 13.81 9.37 10.38
CA GLU A 113 14.35 8.32 9.53
C GLU A 113 15.78 7.96 9.94
N PRO A 114 16.06 6.69 10.27
CA PRO A 114 17.42 6.25 10.55
C PRO A 114 18.19 5.99 9.25
N GLU A 115 19.48 5.71 9.36
CA GLU A 115 20.32 5.35 8.21
C GLU A 115 20.01 3.92 7.75
N LEU A 116 19.08 3.78 6.79
CA LEU A 116 18.54 2.50 6.32
C LEU A 116 19.22 1.95 5.04
N GLY A 117 20.37 2.50 4.66
CA GLY A 117 21.18 2.08 3.52
C GLY A 117 21.97 3.23 2.87
N SER A 118 22.74 2.92 1.82
CA SER A 118 23.51 3.92 1.07
C SER A 118 22.57 4.99 0.48
N ARG A 119 22.89 6.27 0.75
CA ARG A 119 22.17 7.42 0.18
C ARG A 119 22.21 7.42 -1.36
N ASP A 120 23.26 6.84 -1.94
CA ASP A 120 23.50 6.81 -3.39
C ASP A 120 22.42 6.05 -4.16
N ALA A 121 21.87 4.96 -3.57
CA ALA A 121 20.81 4.15 -4.16
C ALA A 121 19.47 4.90 -4.32
N THR A 122 19.33 6.08 -3.71
CA THR A 122 18.10 6.90 -3.74
C THR A 122 18.26 8.25 -4.44
N THR A 123 19.44 8.53 -5.01
CA THR A 123 19.72 9.74 -5.80
C THR A 123 18.93 9.77 -7.11
N GLU A 124 18.55 10.95 -7.60
CA GLU A 124 17.75 11.14 -8.83
C GLU A 124 18.30 10.34 -10.03
N GLY A 125 19.62 10.36 -10.23
CA GLY A 125 20.30 9.62 -11.32
C GLY A 125 20.38 8.11 -11.11
N ALA A 126 20.30 7.61 -9.87
CA ALA A 126 20.19 6.18 -9.59
C ALA A 126 18.74 5.67 -9.69
N ARG A 127 17.73 6.51 -9.42
CA ARG A 127 16.30 6.14 -9.44
C ARG A 127 15.83 5.58 -10.78
N HIS A 128 16.43 6.01 -11.88
CA HIS A 128 16.07 5.58 -13.23
C HIS A 128 16.94 4.44 -13.78
N ARG A 129 17.97 4.01 -13.06
CA ARG A 129 18.81 2.88 -13.50
C ARG A 129 18.08 1.57 -13.23
N PHE A 130 17.89 0.80 -14.29
CA PHE A 130 17.16 -0.46 -14.26
C PHE A 130 17.72 -1.46 -13.23
N GLY A 131 19.03 -1.73 -13.23
CA GLY A 131 19.67 -2.59 -12.23
C GLY A 131 19.64 -2.06 -10.79
N ALA A 132 19.41 -0.75 -10.59
CA ALA A 132 19.32 -0.15 -9.25
C ALA A 132 17.92 -0.28 -8.61
N GLN A 133 16.92 -0.80 -9.34
CA GLN A 133 15.55 -0.93 -8.85
C GLN A 133 15.46 -1.78 -7.57
N ARG A 134 16.19 -2.90 -7.50
CA ARG A 134 16.18 -3.81 -6.33
C ARG A 134 16.66 -3.09 -5.07
N ASP A 135 17.85 -2.51 -5.11
CA ASP A 135 18.46 -1.87 -3.95
C ASP A 135 17.65 -0.65 -3.47
N ARG A 136 17.16 0.16 -4.42
CA ARG A 136 16.29 1.30 -4.11
C ARG A 136 15.02 0.87 -3.41
N ARG A 137 14.32 -0.16 -3.93
CA ARG A 137 13.08 -0.65 -3.33
C ARG A 137 13.31 -1.35 -2.01
N ALA A 138 14.45 -2.01 -1.83
CA ALA A 138 14.84 -2.58 -0.54
C ALA A 138 15.01 -1.49 0.55
N VAL A 139 15.64 -0.35 0.23
CA VAL A 139 15.75 0.80 1.16
C VAL A 139 14.37 1.35 1.52
N ILE A 140 13.50 1.53 0.52
CA ILE A 140 12.14 2.03 0.72
C ILE A 140 11.31 1.06 1.58
N ALA A 141 11.41 -0.24 1.31
CA ALA A 141 10.75 -1.28 2.09
C ALA A 141 11.18 -1.25 3.56
N ARG A 142 12.48 -1.11 3.85
CA ARG A 142 12.98 -0.95 5.22
C ARG A 142 12.42 0.31 5.89
N ALA A 143 12.34 1.43 5.17
CA ALA A 143 11.77 2.67 5.69
C ALA A 143 10.28 2.52 6.03
N ARG A 144 9.49 1.89 5.14
CA ARG A 144 8.08 1.59 5.40
C ARG A 144 7.91 0.66 6.60
N ASN A 145 8.70 -0.40 6.72
CA ASN A 145 8.65 -1.30 7.88
C ASN A 145 9.03 -0.59 9.19
N TYR A 146 10.06 0.25 9.16
CA TYR A 146 10.45 1.06 10.31
C TYR A 146 9.31 1.98 10.76
N LEU A 147 8.71 2.73 9.81
CA LEU A 147 7.54 3.56 10.08
C LEU A 147 6.37 2.74 10.66
N ALA A 148 6.02 1.62 10.05
CA ALA A 148 4.92 0.76 10.52
C ALA A 148 5.16 0.28 11.95
N SER A 149 6.36 -0.22 12.24
CA SER A 149 6.71 -0.74 13.57
C SER A 149 6.61 0.33 14.66
N HIS A 150 7.10 1.55 14.41
CA HIS A 150 7.02 2.66 15.36
C HIS A 150 5.63 3.28 15.47
N ALA A 151 4.87 3.33 14.37
CA ALA A 151 3.53 3.90 14.38
C ALA A 151 2.53 2.99 15.09
N LEU A 152 2.69 1.67 14.97
CA LEU A 152 1.71 0.68 15.40
C LEU A 152 2.06 -0.03 16.73
N CYS A 153 3.24 0.22 17.31
CA CYS A 153 3.66 -0.45 18.56
C CYS A 153 2.95 0.04 19.82
N HIS A 154 2.49 1.30 19.85
CA HIS A 154 1.97 1.91 21.08
C HIS A 154 0.45 1.78 21.26
N GLN A 155 -0.29 1.70 20.16
CA GLN A 155 -1.74 1.63 20.20
C GLN A 155 -2.24 0.74 19.06
N LYS A 156 -3.13 -0.18 19.38
CA LYS A 156 -3.84 -0.95 18.36
C LYS A 156 -4.76 -0.01 17.61
N VAL A 157 -4.66 -0.04 16.29
CA VAL A 157 -5.59 0.61 15.37
C VAL A 157 -6.29 -0.46 14.54
N ASP A 158 -7.42 -0.12 13.91
CA ASP A 158 -8.19 -1.08 13.11
C ASP A 158 -7.73 -1.09 11.65
N TRP A 159 -7.41 0.10 11.13
CA TRP A 159 -7.05 0.32 9.73
C TRP A 159 -5.75 1.10 9.59
N VAL A 160 -5.04 0.82 8.51
CA VAL A 160 -3.84 1.55 8.08
C VAL A 160 -4.05 2.08 6.67
N CYS A 161 -3.76 3.36 6.47
CA CYS A 161 -3.71 3.99 5.15
C CYS A 161 -2.28 4.47 4.88
N TRP A 162 -1.55 3.77 4.01
CA TRP A 162 -0.30 4.26 3.45
C TRP A 162 -0.61 5.33 2.41
N LEU A 163 0.07 6.48 2.47
CA LEU A 163 -0.04 7.54 1.46
C LEU A 163 1.35 8.09 1.15
N ASP A 164 1.63 8.31 -0.14
CA ASP A 164 2.81 9.06 -0.55
C ASP A 164 2.65 10.56 -0.25
N SER A 165 3.75 11.21 0.12
CA SER A 165 3.75 12.61 0.58
C SER A 165 3.57 13.65 -0.53
N ASP A 166 3.63 13.23 -1.79
CA ASP A 166 3.63 14.08 -2.96
C ASP A 166 2.36 13.96 -3.82
N LEU A 167 1.26 13.43 -3.31
CA LEU A 167 -0.05 13.48 -3.99
C LEU A 167 -0.54 14.92 -4.23
N LEU A 168 -1.20 15.16 -5.38
CA LEU A 168 -1.86 16.43 -5.72
C LEU A 168 -3.31 16.47 -5.29
N GLU A 169 -4.05 15.44 -5.69
CA GLU A 169 -5.50 15.39 -5.58
C GLU A 169 -5.88 14.04 -4.97
N VAL A 170 -6.56 14.10 -3.84
CA VAL A 170 -7.13 12.95 -3.16
C VAL A 170 -8.56 13.31 -2.78
N PRO A 171 -9.58 12.52 -3.15
CA PRO A 171 -10.95 12.76 -2.72
C PRO A 171 -11.05 12.83 -1.19
N SER A 172 -11.83 13.78 -0.65
CA SER A 172 -12.05 13.89 0.80
C SER A 172 -12.67 12.63 1.40
N THR A 173 -13.42 11.88 0.59
CA THR A 173 -14.08 10.63 0.99
C THR A 173 -13.21 9.38 0.86
N LEU A 174 -11.94 9.49 0.44
CA LEU A 174 -11.07 8.35 0.10
C LEU A 174 -11.12 7.23 1.15
N LEU A 175 -10.89 7.55 2.43
CA LEU A 175 -10.81 6.55 3.50
C LEU A 175 -12.12 5.78 3.67
N VAL A 176 -13.24 6.49 3.61
CA VAL A 176 -14.57 5.89 3.75
C VAL A 176 -14.91 5.07 2.52
N ASP A 177 -14.58 5.56 1.32
CA ASP A 177 -14.89 4.84 0.09
C ASP A 177 -14.05 3.57 -0.05
N LEU A 178 -12.79 3.57 0.37
CA LEU A 178 -11.98 2.35 0.45
C LEU A 178 -12.47 1.41 1.55
N ARG A 179 -12.89 1.93 2.72
CA ARG A 179 -13.49 1.12 3.78
C ARG A 179 -14.78 0.42 3.36
N LYS A 180 -15.59 1.08 2.51
CA LYS A 180 -16.82 0.51 1.93
C LYS A 180 -16.58 -0.67 0.99
N SER A 181 -15.34 -0.92 0.57
CA SER A 181 -15.01 -2.14 -0.18
C SER A 181 -15.10 -3.40 0.68
N ASP A 182 -15.02 -3.26 2.02
CA ASP A 182 -15.12 -4.37 2.99
C ASP A 182 -14.17 -5.55 2.70
N VAL A 183 -12.99 -5.21 2.19
CA VAL A 183 -11.88 -6.13 1.95
C VAL A 183 -10.70 -5.73 2.84
N SER A 184 -9.78 -6.68 3.05
CA SER A 184 -8.69 -6.47 4.00
C SER A 184 -7.52 -5.66 3.45
N LEU A 185 -7.40 -5.51 2.12
CA LEU A 185 -6.35 -4.77 1.43
C LEU A 185 -6.90 -4.24 0.11
N VAL A 186 -6.91 -2.91 -0.07
CA VAL A 186 -7.40 -2.25 -1.26
C VAL A 186 -6.57 -1.01 -1.62
N VAL A 187 -6.43 -0.75 -2.92
CA VAL A 187 -5.74 0.44 -3.46
C VAL A 187 -6.65 1.22 -4.41
N PRO A 188 -6.60 2.56 -4.45
CA PRO A 188 -7.23 3.36 -5.50
C PRO A 188 -6.34 3.41 -6.77
N ALA A 189 -6.90 3.92 -7.87
CA ALA A 189 -6.11 4.21 -9.07
C ALA A 189 -5.38 5.56 -8.95
N CYS A 190 -4.05 5.56 -9.14
CA CYS A 190 -3.24 6.78 -9.12
C CYS A 190 -2.87 7.22 -10.54
N TYR A 191 -3.32 8.40 -10.95
CA TYR A 191 -3.07 8.98 -12.27
C TYR A 191 -2.04 10.11 -12.21
N CYS A 192 -1.42 10.37 -13.36
CA CYS A 192 -0.58 11.53 -13.53
C CYS A 192 -1.41 12.83 -13.52
N SER A 193 -0.77 13.94 -13.17
CA SER A 193 -1.43 15.25 -13.04
C SER A 193 -1.91 15.86 -14.36
N GLY A 194 -1.49 15.30 -15.49
CA GLY A 194 -1.61 15.92 -16.82
C GLY A 194 -0.42 16.78 -17.21
N ARG A 195 0.45 17.16 -16.26
CA ARG A 195 1.69 17.92 -16.50
C ARG A 195 2.95 17.05 -16.55
N ASP A 196 2.82 15.79 -16.17
CA ASP A 196 3.93 14.84 -16.09
C ASP A 196 4.20 14.18 -17.45
N ALA A 197 5.35 13.52 -17.58
CA ALA A 197 5.74 12.81 -18.81
C ALA A 197 4.72 11.73 -19.24
N CYS A 198 3.93 11.21 -18.30
CA CYS A 198 2.87 10.23 -18.52
C CYS A 198 1.49 10.86 -18.85
N GLY A 199 1.36 12.19 -18.93
CA GLY A 199 0.14 12.86 -19.33
C GLY A 199 -1.04 12.55 -18.42
N ARG A 200 -2.10 11.92 -18.96
CA ARG A 200 -3.30 11.48 -18.21
C ARG A 200 -3.34 9.97 -17.94
N GLN A 201 -2.21 9.28 -18.15
CA GLN A 201 -2.12 7.84 -17.95
C GLN A 201 -2.04 7.49 -16.45
N ILE A 202 -2.17 6.20 -16.14
CA ILE A 202 -1.89 5.69 -14.80
C ILE A 202 -0.43 5.99 -14.44
N TYR A 203 -0.25 6.58 -13.26
CA TYR A 203 1.07 6.88 -12.69
C TYR A 203 1.64 5.63 -12.02
N ASP A 204 0.88 5.05 -11.08
CA ASP A 204 1.33 3.88 -10.33
C ASP A 204 1.10 2.59 -11.12
N ARG A 205 2.17 2.11 -11.76
CA ARG A 205 2.21 0.83 -12.49
C ARG A 205 2.69 -0.35 -11.64
N ASN A 206 2.68 -0.22 -10.31
CA ASN A 206 2.97 -1.34 -9.41
C ASN A 206 1.69 -2.04 -8.92
N SER A 207 0.51 -1.50 -9.25
CA SER A 207 -0.79 -2.14 -9.07
C SER A 207 -1.21 -2.86 -10.35
N TRP A 208 -1.19 -4.19 -10.35
CA TRP A 208 -1.43 -4.98 -11.55
C TRP A 208 -2.05 -6.34 -11.27
N GLN A 209 -2.65 -6.89 -12.34
CA GLN A 209 -3.05 -8.29 -12.46
C GLN A 209 -2.25 -8.92 -13.59
N ASP A 210 -1.63 -10.07 -13.35
CA ASP A 210 -0.94 -10.77 -14.42
C ASP A 210 -1.95 -11.39 -15.39
N THR A 211 -1.61 -11.35 -16.67
CA THR A 211 -2.32 -12.09 -17.71
C THR A 211 -1.89 -13.56 -17.69
N PRO A 212 -2.67 -14.50 -18.28
CA PRO A 212 -2.22 -15.88 -18.45
C PRO A 212 -0.85 -15.98 -19.14
N GLU A 213 -0.60 -15.10 -20.11
CA GLU A 213 0.66 -14.99 -20.84
C GLU A 213 1.80 -14.54 -19.92
N ALA A 214 1.58 -13.51 -19.09
CA ALA A 214 2.58 -13.05 -18.13
C ALA A 214 2.94 -14.12 -17.09
N ARG A 215 1.93 -14.82 -16.54
CA ARG A 215 2.17 -15.93 -15.60
C ARG A 215 2.98 -17.05 -16.25
N GLU A 216 2.67 -17.41 -17.50
CA GLU A 216 3.40 -18.46 -18.19
C GLU A 216 4.83 -18.04 -18.54
N GLU A 217 5.06 -16.77 -18.90
CA GLU A 217 6.41 -16.25 -19.10
C GLU A 217 7.26 -16.35 -17.82
N VAL A 218 6.73 -15.94 -16.67
CA VAL A 218 7.42 -16.07 -15.37
C VAL A 218 7.74 -17.54 -15.07
N ARG A 219 6.77 -18.45 -15.19
CA ARG A 219 7.00 -19.90 -14.98
C ARG A 219 8.03 -20.48 -15.93
N ARG A 220 8.09 -20.00 -17.16
CA ARG A 220 9.10 -20.43 -18.15
C ARG A 220 10.48 -19.95 -17.75
N LEU A 221 10.60 -18.71 -17.26
CA LEU A 221 11.85 -18.16 -16.76
C LEU A 221 12.37 -18.98 -15.57
N GLU A 222 11.49 -19.27 -14.60
CA GLU A 222 11.78 -20.13 -13.44
C GLU A 222 12.28 -21.52 -13.89
N ARG A 223 11.53 -22.22 -14.75
CA ARG A 223 11.92 -23.55 -15.26
C ARG A 223 13.24 -23.55 -16.03
N SER A 224 13.56 -22.45 -16.70
CA SER A 224 14.79 -22.32 -17.47
C SER A 224 16.03 -21.99 -16.61
N GLY A 225 15.85 -21.70 -15.32
CA GLY A 225 16.93 -21.24 -14.44
C GLY A 225 17.49 -19.86 -14.81
N ARG A 226 16.74 -19.07 -15.59
CA ARG A 226 17.12 -17.70 -15.99
C ARG A 226 16.82 -16.66 -14.92
N VAL A 227 16.03 -17.03 -13.91
CA VAL A 227 15.77 -16.24 -12.71
C VAL A 227 16.13 -17.09 -11.50
N ASP A 228 16.83 -16.47 -10.55
CA ASP A 228 17.05 -17.04 -9.22
C ASP A 228 16.00 -16.49 -8.23
N ASP A 229 15.97 -17.05 -7.02
CA ASP A 229 15.03 -16.65 -5.96
C ASP A 229 15.17 -15.18 -5.55
N ASP A 230 16.34 -14.58 -5.79
CA ASP A 230 16.67 -13.19 -5.46
C ASP A 230 16.31 -12.19 -6.56
N THR A 231 15.97 -12.70 -7.76
CA THR A 231 15.62 -11.89 -8.93
C THR A 231 14.26 -11.26 -8.74
N ILE A 232 14.18 -9.94 -8.92
CA ILE A 232 12.92 -9.21 -8.98
C ILE A 232 12.46 -9.07 -10.43
N ILE A 233 11.17 -9.25 -10.67
CA ILE A 233 10.53 -9.06 -11.97
C ILE A 233 9.72 -7.77 -11.94
N VAL A 234 10.14 -6.80 -12.74
CA VAL A 234 9.42 -5.55 -12.97
C VAL A 234 8.57 -5.65 -14.23
N ARG A 235 7.40 -5.03 -14.22
CA ARG A 235 6.40 -5.14 -15.29
C ARG A 235 6.23 -3.81 -16.04
N GLY A 236 5.66 -3.87 -17.24
CA GLY A 236 5.25 -2.67 -17.99
C GLY A 236 6.34 -1.98 -18.81
N TYR A 237 7.51 -2.62 -19.01
CA TYR A 237 8.59 -2.08 -19.86
C TYR A 237 8.36 -2.36 -21.36
N GLY A 238 7.48 -3.32 -21.71
CA GLY A 238 7.14 -3.66 -23.10
C GLY A 238 8.24 -4.41 -23.87
N HIS A 239 9.33 -4.78 -23.21
CA HIS A 239 10.42 -5.59 -23.78
C HIS A 239 11.16 -6.33 -22.68
N TYR A 240 11.75 -7.47 -23.05
CA TYR A 240 12.62 -8.22 -22.15
C TYR A 240 13.90 -7.43 -21.87
N ARG A 241 14.24 -7.26 -20.59
CA ARG A 241 15.50 -6.64 -20.14
C ARG A 241 16.00 -7.32 -18.88
N HIS A 242 17.31 -7.54 -18.77
CA HIS A 242 17.92 -8.19 -17.62
C HIS A 242 19.19 -7.45 -17.22
N ASP A 243 19.33 -7.14 -15.93
CA ASP A 243 20.47 -6.42 -15.36
C ASP A 243 20.66 -6.81 -13.90
N GLY A 244 21.68 -7.62 -13.60
CA GLY A 244 21.86 -8.22 -12.28
C GLY A 244 20.62 -9.00 -11.84
N HIS A 245 20.10 -8.71 -10.65
CA HIS A 245 18.89 -9.34 -10.09
C HIS A 245 17.59 -8.60 -10.46
N VAL A 246 17.57 -7.83 -11.55
CA VAL A 246 16.37 -7.15 -12.05
C VAL A 246 16.06 -7.64 -13.46
N LEU A 247 14.84 -8.14 -13.63
CA LEU A 247 14.32 -8.63 -14.91
C LEU A 247 13.03 -7.91 -15.27
N ALA A 248 12.88 -7.51 -16.53
CA ALA A 248 11.62 -7.06 -17.11
C ALA A 248 11.10 -8.14 -18.04
N ILE A 249 9.84 -8.54 -17.84
CA ILE A 249 9.14 -9.47 -18.74
C ILE A 249 8.55 -8.72 -19.93
N GLN A 250 8.35 -9.45 -21.03
CA GLN A 250 7.78 -8.88 -22.24
C GLN A 250 6.25 -8.86 -22.19
N ALA A 251 5.62 -9.89 -21.64
CA ALA A 251 4.18 -9.97 -21.49
C ALA A 251 3.64 -8.81 -20.65
N ALA A 252 2.57 -8.18 -21.16
CA ALA A 252 1.93 -7.07 -20.48
C ALA A 252 1.02 -7.60 -19.36
N PRO A 253 1.14 -7.09 -18.12
CA PRO A 253 0.07 -7.24 -17.14
C PRO A 253 -1.09 -6.29 -17.50
N LEU A 254 -2.19 -6.40 -16.75
CA LEU A 254 -3.25 -5.41 -16.73
C LEU A 254 -3.03 -4.45 -15.55
N PHE A 255 -2.87 -3.16 -15.83
CA PHE A 255 -2.84 -2.12 -14.81
C PHE A 255 -4.26 -1.63 -14.48
N LEU A 256 -4.41 -0.78 -13.47
CA LEU A 256 -5.74 -0.31 -13.05
C LEU A 256 -6.52 0.43 -14.15
N ASP A 257 -5.86 1.10 -15.09
CA ASP A 257 -6.54 1.73 -16.22
C ASP A 257 -6.93 0.73 -17.32
N ASP A 258 -6.15 -0.34 -17.53
CA ASP A 258 -6.57 -1.48 -18.37
C ASP A 258 -7.79 -2.16 -17.77
N LEU A 259 -7.75 -2.46 -16.48
CA LEU A 259 -8.85 -3.08 -15.74
C LEU A 259 -10.09 -2.18 -15.77
N LYS A 260 -9.94 -0.86 -15.66
CA LYS A 260 -11.05 0.09 -15.80
C LYS A 260 -11.67 0.09 -17.19
N ARG A 261 -10.87 -0.05 -18.25
CA ARG A 261 -11.39 -0.13 -19.63
C ARG A 261 -12.14 -1.42 -19.89
N ASN A 262 -11.72 -2.51 -19.25
CA ASN A 262 -12.19 -3.86 -19.52
C ASN A 262 -13.27 -4.35 -18.52
N THR A 263 -13.55 -3.57 -17.47
CA THR A 263 -14.49 -3.94 -16.40
C THR A 263 -15.66 -2.94 -16.38
N PRO A 264 -16.92 -3.41 -16.34
CA PRO A 264 -18.07 -2.53 -16.15
C PRO A 264 -17.93 -1.71 -14.86
N LEU A 265 -18.28 -0.42 -14.90
CA LEU A 265 -18.19 0.48 -13.74
C LEU A 265 -19.11 0.06 -12.60
N GLU A 266 -20.11 -0.76 -12.91
CA GLU A 266 -20.98 -1.39 -11.94
C GLU A 266 -20.22 -2.31 -11.00
N THR A 267 -19.10 -2.93 -11.40
CA THR A 267 -18.27 -3.80 -10.56
C THR A 267 -16.86 -3.24 -10.37
N PRO A 268 -16.69 -2.15 -9.59
CA PRO A 268 -15.45 -1.38 -9.59
C PRO A 268 -14.33 -1.96 -8.70
N LEU A 269 -14.57 -3.10 -8.05
CA LEU A 269 -13.61 -3.78 -7.19
C LEU A 269 -13.00 -4.98 -7.93
N VAL A 270 -11.72 -4.89 -8.27
CA VAL A 270 -11.02 -5.89 -9.10
C VAL A 270 -9.88 -6.55 -8.31
N PRO A 271 -9.67 -7.87 -8.42
CA PRO A 271 -8.55 -8.53 -7.74
C PRO A 271 -7.22 -8.15 -8.38
N LEU A 272 -6.17 -8.03 -7.57
CA LEU A 272 -4.81 -7.72 -8.00
C LEU A 272 -3.80 -8.78 -7.53
N ASP A 273 -2.74 -8.94 -8.30
CA ASP A 273 -1.61 -9.80 -7.98
C ASP A 273 -0.43 -8.99 -7.38
N GLY A 274 -0.31 -7.71 -7.75
CA GLY A 274 0.62 -6.74 -7.19
C GLY A 274 -0.08 -5.46 -6.80
N VAL A 275 0.42 -4.77 -5.77
CA VAL A 275 -0.06 -3.45 -5.36
C VAL A 275 1.06 -2.43 -5.33
N GLY A 276 0.76 -1.23 -5.80
CA GLY A 276 1.60 -0.06 -5.65
C GLY A 276 1.39 0.67 -4.34
N ALA A 277 2.30 1.58 -4.05
CA ALA A 277 2.42 2.19 -2.72
C ALA A 277 2.01 3.66 -2.67
N THR A 278 1.49 4.24 -3.76
CA THR A 278 1.02 5.63 -3.75
C THR A 278 -0.11 5.83 -2.73
N ALA A 279 -0.98 4.83 -2.62
CA ALA A 279 -1.98 4.72 -1.57
C ALA A 279 -2.34 3.25 -1.34
N ILE A 280 -2.28 2.77 -0.09
CA ILE A 280 -2.73 1.41 0.29
C ILE A 280 -3.59 1.52 1.54
N PHE A 281 -4.81 1.00 1.48
CA PHE A 281 -5.70 0.90 2.63
C PHE A 281 -5.85 -0.57 3.03
N LEU A 282 -5.52 -0.91 4.27
CA LEU A 282 -5.53 -2.28 4.75
C LEU A 282 -5.92 -2.41 6.22
N ARG A 283 -6.35 -3.60 6.63
CA ARG A 283 -6.57 -3.92 8.05
C ARG A 283 -5.25 -3.95 8.79
N ALA A 284 -5.15 -3.16 9.86
CA ALA A 284 -3.93 -3.08 10.67
C ALA A 284 -3.51 -4.44 11.24
N SER A 285 -4.47 -5.34 11.46
CA SER A 285 -4.23 -6.73 11.87
C SER A 285 -3.28 -7.49 10.96
N LEU A 286 -3.20 -7.15 9.67
CA LEU A 286 -2.26 -7.80 8.76
C LEU A 286 -0.82 -7.49 9.16
N HIS A 287 -0.50 -6.23 9.50
CA HIS A 287 0.82 -5.87 10.01
C HIS A 287 1.11 -6.57 11.35
N TYR A 288 0.13 -6.68 12.24
CA TYR A 288 0.29 -7.41 13.51
C TYR A 288 0.53 -8.92 13.32
N GLN A 289 0.08 -9.48 12.20
CA GLN A 289 0.29 -10.89 11.82
C GLN A 289 1.59 -11.11 11.02
N GLY A 290 2.39 -10.06 10.81
CA GLY A 290 3.67 -10.17 10.12
C GLY A 290 3.66 -9.76 8.64
N LEU A 291 2.57 -9.17 8.13
CA LEU A 291 2.59 -8.54 6.82
C LEU A 291 3.55 -7.34 6.85
N ILE A 292 4.53 -7.33 5.94
CA ILE A 292 5.56 -6.30 5.82
C ILE A 292 5.75 -5.91 4.36
N PHE A 293 6.49 -4.84 4.12
CA PHE A 293 7.12 -4.57 2.82
C PHE A 293 8.44 -5.33 2.78
N PRO A 294 8.57 -6.49 2.10
CA PRO A 294 9.82 -7.24 2.13
C PRO A 294 10.93 -6.45 1.44
N PRO A 295 12.10 -6.26 2.08
CA PRO A 295 13.26 -5.62 1.47
C PRO A 295 14.09 -6.59 0.60
N PHE A 296 13.53 -7.75 0.28
CA PHE A 296 14.10 -8.84 -0.52
C PHE A 296 13.00 -9.41 -1.43
N ALA A 297 13.37 -10.25 -2.39
CA ALA A 297 12.44 -10.83 -3.34
C ALA A 297 11.50 -11.86 -2.66
N VAL A 298 10.21 -11.77 -2.95
CA VAL A 298 9.16 -12.73 -2.58
C VAL A 298 8.34 -13.01 -3.82
N ASN A 299 8.40 -14.23 -4.35
CA ASN A 299 7.81 -14.59 -5.65
C ASN A 299 8.20 -13.57 -6.74
N HIS A 300 9.49 -13.24 -6.82
CA HIS A 300 10.04 -12.22 -7.72
C HIS A 300 9.48 -10.80 -7.57
N ALA A 301 8.74 -10.50 -6.49
CA ALA A 301 8.28 -9.17 -6.16
C ALA A 301 9.04 -8.61 -4.95
N ILE A 302 9.11 -7.29 -4.80
CA ILE A 302 9.78 -6.63 -3.66
C ILE A 302 8.89 -5.50 -3.15
N GLU A 303 9.12 -5.05 -1.92
CA GLU A 303 8.49 -3.83 -1.39
C GLU A 303 6.95 -3.94 -1.43
N SER A 304 6.20 -3.15 -2.20
CA SER A 304 4.73 -3.15 -2.15
C SER A 304 4.12 -4.30 -2.93
N GLU A 305 4.72 -4.66 -4.06
CA GLU A 305 4.33 -5.87 -4.79
C GLU A 305 4.70 -7.10 -3.96
N GLY A 306 5.83 -7.07 -3.25
CA GLY A 306 6.20 -8.13 -2.31
C GLY A 306 5.21 -8.24 -1.13
N LEU A 307 4.69 -7.11 -0.63
CA LEU A 307 3.62 -7.09 0.36
C LEU A 307 2.36 -7.79 -0.18
N ALA A 308 1.96 -7.53 -1.42
CA ALA A 308 0.83 -8.24 -2.05
C ALA A 308 1.09 -9.76 -2.14
N GLN A 309 2.31 -10.17 -2.52
CA GLN A 309 2.66 -11.60 -2.59
C GLN A 309 2.63 -12.28 -1.21
N ILE A 310 3.08 -11.60 -0.15
CA ILE A 310 2.94 -12.10 1.23
C ILE A 310 1.46 -12.17 1.62
N ALA A 311 0.66 -11.15 1.32
CA ALA A 311 -0.77 -11.13 1.62
C ALA A 311 -1.50 -12.31 0.97
N LEU A 312 -1.20 -12.60 -0.31
CA LEU A 312 -1.75 -13.77 -1.01
C LEU A 312 -1.38 -15.08 -0.32
N LYS A 313 -0.12 -15.24 0.15
CA LYS A 313 0.30 -16.40 0.95
C LYS A 313 -0.39 -16.50 2.31
N MET A 314 -0.83 -15.37 2.87
CA MET A 314 -1.66 -15.31 4.08
C MET A 314 -3.16 -15.58 3.81
N GLY A 315 -3.55 -15.85 2.56
CA GLY A 315 -4.94 -16.04 2.17
C GLY A 315 -5.75 -14.74 2.05
N VAL A 316 -5.07 -13.61 1.89
CA VAL A 316 -5.68 -12.28 1.76
C VAL A 316 -5.52 -11.79 0.32
N GLN A 317 -6.63 -11.67 -0.40
CA GLN A 317 -6.66 -11.14 -1.76
C GLN A 317 -6.52 -9.60 -1.75
N PRO A 318 -5.51 -9.02 -2.42
CA PRO A 318 -5.44 -7.59 -2.70
C PRO A 318 -6.47 -7.19 -3.77
N TYR A 319 -7.03 -5.98 -3.64
CA TYR A 319 -7.99 -5.43 -4.60
C TYR A 319 -7.62 -4.01 -5.05
N GLY A 320 -8.08 -3.65 -6.25
CA GLY A 320 -8.06 -2.30 -6.78
C GLY A 320 -9.47 -1.72 -6.88
N ARG A 321 -9.61 -0.43 -6.57
CA ARG A 321 -10.81 0.37 -6.82
C ARG A 321 -10.62 1.24 -8.06
N ILE A 322 -11.15 0.78 -9.19
CA ILE A 322 -10.97 1.41 -10.52
C ILE A 322 -11.83 2.66 -10.73
N ASP A 323 -12.82 2.88 -9.86
CA ASP A 323 -13.69 4.05 -9.82
C ASP A 323 -13.12 5.21 -8.98
N ILE A 324 -12.21 4.92 -8.04
CA ILE A 324 -11.57 5.93 -7.19
C ILE A 324 -10.24 6.36 -7.81
N ALA A 325 -10.11 7.65 -8.12
CA ALA A 325 -8.90 8.24 -8.67
C ALA A 325 -8.22 9.18 -7.67
N ILE A 326 -6.91 9.04 -7.53
CA ILE A 326 -6.01 10.02 -6.91
C ILE A 326 -5.01 10.51 -7.96
N LYS A 327 -4.38 11.66 -7.74
CA LYS A 327 -3.34 12.18 -8.66
C LYS A 327 -2.00 12.39 -7.97
N HIS A 328 -0.94 11.95 -8.62
CA HIS A 328 0.45 12.26 -8.28
C HIS A 328 0.87 13.64 -8.83
N ALA A 329 1.98 14.22 -8.34
CA ALA A 329 2.37 15.62 -8.53
C ALA A 329 3.44 15.97 -9.54
#